data_AF-A0AAW9IT60-F1
#
_entry.id   AF-A0AAW9IT60-F1
#
_cell.length_a   1.000
_cell.length_b   1.000
_cell.length_c   1.000
_cell.angle_alpha   90.00
_cell.angle_beta   90.00
_cell.angle_gamma   90.00
#
_symmetry.space_group_name_H-M   'P 1'
#
loop_
_entity.id
_entity.type
_entity.pdbx_description
1 polymer ?
#
loop_
_entity_poly.entity_id
_entity_poly.type
_entity_poly.pdbx_seq_one_letter_code
_entity_poly.pdbx_strand_id
1 'polypeptide(L)'
;IAALITGSILGMGRKLLIKASVRFLPVAVASITVALLLVGTAGALLGYGFKEAIMFIAIPMMGGGMGAGVIPLSNMYSQALGTDVSQMLSVMIPASTLGNVMAIIMAGVLGRVATVKPNWTGNGKLMKSDSGDLEEKTENKLDLKMLGMGLLLAMTFFTFGTMVGKLIPSIHAYAWMIIGVAAAKI
;
A
#
# COMPACT_ATOMS: atom_id res chain seq x y z
N ILE A 1 1.40 -10.95 7.37
CA ILE A 1 1.95 -9.62 6.94
C ILE A 1 3.34 -9.78 6.34
N ALA A 2 4.33 -10.29 7.07
CA ALA A 2 5.68 -10.48 6.54
C ALA A 2 5.70 -11.29 5.22
N ALA A 3 5.01 -12.44 5.19
CA ALA A 3 4.90 -13.23 3.96
C ALA A 3 4.21 -12.48 2.80
N LEU A 4 3.25 -11.59 3.09
CA LEU A 4 2.59 -10.76 2.08
C LEU A 4 3.56 -9.71 1.51
N ILE A 5 4.25 -8.96 2.38
CA ILE A 5 5.23 -7.96 1.94
C ILE A 5 6.35 -8.61 1.13
N THR A 6 6.94 -9.69 1.65
CA THR A 6 8.02 -10.41 0.98
C THR A 6 7.54 -11.03 -0.32
N GLY A 7 6.39 -11.70 -0.34
CA GLY A 7 5.82 -12.32 -1.53
C GLY A 7 5.44 -11.30 -2.61
N SER A 8 4.73 -10.23 -2.26
CA SER A 8 4.30 -9.21 -3.22
C SER A 8 5.48 -8.45 -3.83
N ILE A 9 6.50 -8.14 -3.04
CA ILE A 9 7.70 -7.48 -3.57
C ILE A 9 8.53 -8.46 -4.37
N LEU A 10 8.79 -9.69 -3.90
CA LEU A 10 9.62 -10.66 -4.62
C LEU A 10 8.97 -11.21 -5.89
N GLY A 11 7.64 -11.32 -5.93
CA GLY A 11 6.89 -11.87 -7.08
C GLY A 11 6.96 -11.03 -8.36
N MET A 12 7.17 -9.72 -8.28
CA MET A 12 7.16 -8.83 -9.45
C MET A 12 8.36 -9.05 -10.41
N GLY A 13 8.28 -8.76 -11.70
CA GLY A 13 9.51 -8.68 -12.53
C GLY A 13 10.48 -7.58 -12.04
N ARG A 14 11.80 -7.81 -11.96
CA ARG A 14 12.80 -6.76 -11.55
C ARG A 14 12.73 -5.52 -12.45
N LYS A 15 12.61 -5.70 -13.77
CA LYS A 15 12.41 -4.61 -14.74
C LYS A 15 11.11 -3.85 -14.47
N LEU A 16 10.03 -4.57 -14.16
CA LEU A 16 8.73 -3.98 -13.83
C LEU A 16 8.82 -3.20 -12.51
N LEU A 17 9.50 -3.73 -11.49
CA LEU A 17 9.70 -3.08 -10.20
C LEU A 17 10.46 -1.76 -10.34
N ILE A 18 11.54 -1.73 -11.10
CA ILE A 18 12.32 -0.50 -11.32
C ILE A 18 11.49 0.50 -12.14
N LYS A 19 10.84 0.06 -13.22
CA LYS A 19 10.04 0.94 -14.09
C LYS A 19 8.82 1.52 -13.35
N ALA A 20 8.15 0.70 -12.54
CA ALA A 20 7.05 1.14 -11.67
C ALA A 20 7.57 2.10 -10.59
N SER A 21 8.68 1.80 -9.93
CA SER A 21 9.26 2.68 -8.90
C SER A 21 9.62 4.06 -9.46
N VAL A 22 10.12 4.17 -10.70
CA VAL A 22 10.52 5.47 -11.26
C VAL A 22 9.35 6.25 -11.85
N ARG A 23 8.37 5.60 -12.49
CA ARG A 23 7.26 6.31 -13.18
C ARG A 23 5.95 6.35 -12.40
N PHE A 24 5.62 5.27 -11.69
CA PHE A 24 4.36 5.17 -10.95
C PHE A 24 4.48 5.78 -9.54
N LEU A 25 5.60 5.57 -8.85
CA LEU A 25 5.77 6.07 -7.47
C LEU A 25 5.60 7.60 -7.35
N PRO A 26 6.18 8.46 -8.22
CA PRO A 26 5.99 9.91 -8.09
C PRO A 26 4.53 10.33 -8.25
N VAL A 27 3.80 9.69 -9.18
CA VAL A 27 2.38 9.94 -9.42
C VAL A 27 1.55 9.47 -8.22
N ALA A 28 1.86 8.30 -7.67
CA ALA A 28 1.19 7.77 -6.48
C ALA A 28 1.39 8.71 -5.28
N VAL A 29 2.63 9.13 -4.99
CA VAL A 29 2.93 10.07 -3.92
C VAL A 29 2.17 11.38 -4.11
N ALA A 30 2.19 11.95 -5.31
CA ALA A 30 1.44 13.18 -5.61
C ALA A 30 -0.07 13.01 -5.37
N SER A 31 -0.66 11.91 -5.85
CA SER A 31 -2.09 11.63 -5.64
C SER A 31 -2.44 11.45 -4.16
N ILE A 32 -1.60 10.76 -3.40
CA ILE A 32 -1.79 10.55 -1.96
C ILE A 32 -1.70 11.90 -1.25
N THR A 33 -0.68 12.71 -1.54
CA THR A 33 -0.53 14.05 -0.93
C THR A 33 -1.75 14.93 -1.16
N VAL A 34 -2.25 14.99 -2.41
CA VAL A 34 -3.45 15.78 -2.73
C VAL A 34 -4.67 15.25 -1.97
N ALA A 35 -4.87 13.94 -1.93
CA ALA A 35 -5.99 13.34 -1.21
C ALA A 35 -5.91 13.59 0.31
N LEU A 36 -4.73 13.49 0.91
CA LEU A 36 -4.52 13.80 2.34
C LEU A 36 -4.88 15.26 2.63
N LEU A 37 -4.47 16.20 1.79
CA LEU A 37 -4.80 17.61 1.95
C LEU A 37 -6.31 17.86 1.81
N LEU A 38 -6.96 17.26 0.81
CA LEU A 38 -8.40 17.40 0.61
C LEU A 38 -9.20 16.85 1.80
N VAL A 39 -8.87 15.65 2.28
CA VAL A 39 -9.54 15.06 3.44
C VAL A 39 -9.25 15.88 4.71
N GLY A 40 -8.02 16.33 4.91
CA GLY A 40 -7.66 17.19 6.04
C GLY A 40 -8.44 18.51 6.04
N THR A 41 -8.52 19.19 4.89
CA THR A 41 -9.29 20.44 4.76
C THR A 41 -10.79 20.22 5.00
N ALA A 42 -11.38 19.16 4.44
CA ALA A 42 -12.76 18.80 4.70
C ALA A 42 -13.00 18.50 6.19
N GLY A 43 -12.10 17.76 6.84
CA GLY A 43 -12.17 17.47 8.27
C GLY A 43 -12.07 18.71 9.15
N ALA A 44 -11.24 19.68 8.76
CA ALA A 44 -11.15 20.97 9.45
C ALA A 44 -12.45 21.78 9.32
N LEU A 45 -13.03 21.84 8.11
CA LEU A 45 -14.29 22.55 7.86
C LEU A 45 -15.49 21.93 8.60
N LEU A 46 -15.48 20.60 8.77
CA LEU A 46 -16.52 19.87 9.50
C LEU A 46 -16.31 19.86 11.03
N GLY A 47 -15.22 20.46 11.53
CA GLY A 47 -14.90 20.50 12.96
C GLY A 47 -14.33 19.19 13.54
N TYR A 48 -14.00 18.20 12.71
CA TYR A 48 -13.35 16.95 13.13
C TYR A 48 -11.84 17.14 13.42
N GLY A 49 -11.23 18.14 12.79
CA GLY A 49 -9.81 18.43 12.90
C GLY A 49 -9.02 17.96 11.69
N PHE A 50 -8.05 18.79 11.26
CA PHE A 50 -7.25 18.53 10.06
C PHE A 50 -6.37 17.27 10.22
N LYS A 51 -5.68 17.16 11.36
CA LYS A 51 -4.74 16.08 11.63
C LYS A 51 -5.47 14.78 11.89
N GLU A 52 -6.56 14.84 12.65
CA GLU A 52 -7.41 13.70 13.01
C GLU A 52 -8.03 13.09 11.75
N ALA A 53 -8.56 13.91 10.83
CA ALA A 53 -9.10 13.43 9.56
C ALA A 53 -8.04 12.73 8.70
N ILE A 54 -6.83 13.28 8.65
CA ILE A 54 -5.73 12.64 7.92
C ILE A 54 -5.35 11.30 8.57
N MET A 55 -5.18 11.29 9.89
CA MET A 55 -4.66 10.16 10.64
C MET A 55 -5.66 9.01 10.68
N PHE A 56 -6.94 9.27 10.99
CA PHE A 56 -7.93 8.22 11.24
C PHE A 56 -8.83 7.90 10.05
N ILE A 57 -8.82 8.71 8.99
CA ILE A 57 -9.66 8.49 7.80
C ILE A 57 -8.78 8.33 6.55
N ALA A 58 -8.00 9.34 6.20
CA ALA A 58 -7.30 9.37 4.92
C ALA A 58 -6.21 8.30 4.79
N ILE A 59 -5.33 8.17 5.81
CA ILE A 59 -4.24 7.19 5.80
C ILE A 59 -4.78 5.73 5.81
N PRO A 60 -5.77 5.37 6.66
CA PRO A 60 -6.38 4.04 6.62
C PRO A 60 -7.05 3.70 5.28
N MET A 61 -7.70 4.68 4.63
CA MET A 61 -8.30 4.50 3.31
C MET A 61 -7.26 4.28 2.20
N MET A 62 -6.09 4.92 2.31
CA MET A 62 -4.98 4.78 1.34
C MET A 62 -4.09 3.55 1.62
N GLY A 63 -4.30 2.86 2.73
CA GLY A 63 -3.55 1.66 3.10
C GLY A 63 -3.86 0.45 2.22
N GLY A 64 -3.08 -0.62 2.40
CA GLY A 64 -3.23 -1.89 1.67
C GLY A 64 -4.45 -2.75 2.08
N GLY A 65 -5.62 -2.14 2.32
CA GLY A 65 -6.83 -2.81 2.78
C GLY A 65 -6.76 -3.30 4.24
N MET A 66 -7.71 -4.14 4.64
CA MET A 66 -7.87 -4.55 6.04
C MET A 66 -6.65 -5.34 6.58
N GLY A 67 -6.20 -6.35 5.84
CA GLY A 67 -5.16 -7.28 6.30
C GLY A 67 -3.73 -6.75 6.24
N ALA A 68 -3.42 -5.88 5.27
CA ALA A 68 -2.06 -5.36 5.06
C ALA A 68 -1.91 -3.86 5.38
N GLY A 69 -3.02 -3.13 5.55
CA GLY A 69 -3.04 -1.71 5.89
C GLY A 69 -3.59 -1.44 7.29
N VAL A 70 -4.91 -1.60 7.47
CA VAL A 70 -5.64 -1.16 8.67
C VAL A 70 -5.12 -1.82 9.95
N ILE A 71 -4.90 -3.14 9.93
CA ILE A 71 -4.42 -3.87 11.11
C ILE A 71 -3.00 -3.42 11.52
N PRO A 72 -1.98 -3.44 10.63
CA PRO A 72 -0.66 -2.91 10.95
C PRO A 72 -0.68 -1.46 11.43
N LEU A 73 -1.44 -0.59 10.74
CA LEU A 73 -1.52 0.83 11.06
C LEU A 73 -2.14 1.06 12.44
N SER A 74 -3.19 0.33 12.79
CA SER A 74 -3.83 0.41 14.12
C SER A 74 -2.87 0.00 15.22
N ASN A 75 -2.05 -1.04 15.00
CA ASN A 75 -0.99 -1.43 15.94
C ASN A 75 0.07 -0.34 16.08
N MET A 76 0.51 0.26 14.96
CA MET A 76 1.48 1.36 14.97
C MET A 76 0.97 2.58 15.75
N TYR A 77 -0.29 2.96 15.55
CA TYR A 77 -0.87 4.12 16.21
C TYR A 77 -1.17 3.84 17.69
N SER A 78 -1.65 2.65 18.02
CA SER A 78 -1.82 2.22 19.41
C SER A 78 -0.50 2.29 20.18
N GLN A 79 0.60 1.79 19.61
CA GLN A 79 1.92 1.87 20.23
C GLN A 79 2.42 3.31 20.36
N ALA A 80 2.19 4.15 19.35
CA ALA A 80 2.66 5.54 19.36
C ALA A 80 1.83 6.47 20.27
N LEU A 81 0.52 6.22 20.39
CA LEU A 81 -0.42 7.06 21.13
C LEU A 81 -0.75 6.51 22.53
N GLY A 82 -0.34 5.28 22.85
CA GLY A 82 -0.64 4.63 24.12
C GLY A 82 -2.11 4.25 24.30
N THR A 83 -2.85 4.12 23.21
CA THR A 83 -4.28 3.78 23.19
C THR A 83 -4.49 2.30 22.87
N ASP A 84 -5.67 1.77 23.14
CA ASP A 84 -5.98 0.38 22.79
C ASP A 84 -6.13 0.19 21.26
N VAL A 85 -5.70 -0.97 20.76
CA VAL A 85 -5.79 -1.30 19.32
C VAL A 85 -7.25 -1.38 18.86
N SER A 86 -8.18 -1.85 19.70
CA SER A 86 -9.60 -1.95 19.37
C SER A 86 -10.24 -0.58 19.16
N GLN A 87 -9.80 0.44 19.90
CA GLN A 87 -10.24 1.83 19.71
C GLN A 87 -9.77 2.40 18.37
N MET A 88 -8.57 2.04 17.94
CA MET A 88 -8.07 2.42 16.60
C MET A 88 -8.86 1.72 15.50
N LEU A 89 -9.07 0.41 15.65
CA LEU A 89 -9.80 -0.39 14.68
C LEU A 89 -11.26 0.04 14.53
N SER A 90 -11.91 0.45 15.62
CA SER A 90 -13.32 0.87 15.58
C SER A 90 -13.57 2.12 14.72
N VAL A 91 -12.56 2.97 14.57
CA VAL A 91 -12.62 4.16 13.70
C VAL A 91 -12.09 3.86 12.29
N MET A 92 -10.96 3.14 12.20
CA MET A 92 -10.28 2.92 10.92
C MET A 92 -10.97 1.90 10.02
N ILE A 93 -11.59 0.85 10.57
CA ILE A 93 -12.27 -0.18 9.78
C ILE A 93 -13.44 0.44 9.00
N PRO A 94 -14.38 1.17 9.63
CA PRO A 94 -15.48 1.80 8.91
C PRO A 94 -15.01 2.79 7.83
N ALA A 95 -13.98 3.59 8.14
CA ALA A 95 -13.42 4.54 7.17
C ALA A 95 -12.86 3.80 5.93
N SER A 96 -12.10 2.72 6.14
CA SER A 96 -11.51 1.94 5.07
C SER A 96 -12.55 1.21 4.22
N THR A 97 -13.56 0.60 4.84
CA THR A 97 -14.61 -0.13 4.11
C THR A 97 -15.48 0.81 3.28
N LEU A 98 -15.89 1.94 3.84
CA LEU A 98 -16.65 2.95 3.10
C LEU A 98 -15.82 3.55 1.96
N GLY A 99 -14.53 3.79 2.21
CA GLY A 99 -13.60 4.25 1.19
C GLY A 99 -13.50 3.29 0.00
N ASN A 100 -13.47 1.99 0.24
CA ASN A 100 -13.47 1.00 -0.83
C ASN A 100 -14.76 1.04 -1.67
N VAL A 101 -15.93 1.19 -1.03
CA VAL A 101 -17.21 1.34 -1.75
C VAL A 101 -17.19 2.58 -2.65
N MET A 102 -16.74 3.71 -2.10
CA MET A 102 -16.65 4.96 -2.88
C MET A 102 -15.62 4.84 -4.01
N ALA A 103 -14.50 4.14 -3.79
CA ALA A 103 -13.51 3.89 -4.83
C ALA A 103 -14.09 3.08 -6.01
N ILE A 104 -14.90 2.05 -5.72
CA ILE A 104 -15.58 1.25 -6.75
C ILE A 104 -16.56 2.13 -7.56
N ILE A 105 -17.36 2.96 -6.89
CA ILE A 105 -18.30 3.87 -7.55
C ILE A 105 -17.55 4.85 -8.44
N MET A 106 -16.50 5.48 -7.91
CA MET A 106 -15.67 6.45 -8.66
C MET A 106 -14.94 5.79 -9.83
N ALA A 107 -14.48 4.55 -9.70
CA ALA A 107 -13.91 3.79 -10.81
C ALA A 107 -14.94 3.57 -11.92
N GLY A 108 -16.20 3.26 -11.58
CA GLY A 108 -17.29 3.17 -12.55
C GLY A 108 -17.58 4.50 -13.26
N VAL A 109 -17.61 5.61 -12.50
CA VAL A 109 -17.78 6.96 -13.06
C VAL A 109 -16.62 7.31 -14.00
N LEU A 110 -15.37 7.07 -13.59
CA LEU A 110 -14.19 7.29 -14.43
C LEU A 110 -14.19 6.41 -15.68
N GLY A 111 -14.68 5.18 -15.58
CA GLY A 111 -14.90 4.29 -16.72
C GLY A 111 -15.88 4.88 -17.74
N ARG A 112 -16.96 5.51 -17.28
CA ARG A 112 -17.90 6.22 -18.17
C ARG A 112 -17.31 7.51 -18.73
N VAL A 113 -16.53 8.27 -17.95
CA VAL A 113 -15.84 9.46 -18.44
C VAL A 113 -14.83 9.10 -19.54
N ALA A 114 -14.16 7.95 -19.41
CA ALA A 114 -13.23 7.45 -20.41
C ALA A 114 -13.88 7.18 -21.78
N THR A 115 -15.17 6.79 -21.83
CA THR A 115 -15.88 6.60 -23.11
C THR A 115 -16.27 7.92 -23.76
N VAL A 116 -16.57 8.94 -22.96
CA VAL A 116 -16.93 10.29 -23.45
C VAL A 116 -15.68 11.09 -23.85
N LYS A 117 -14.54 10.90 -23.17
CA LYS A 117 -13.26 11.55 -23.47
C LYS A 117 -12.15 10.51 -23.73
N PRO A 118 -12.06 9.97 -24.95
CA PRO A 118 -11.06 8.97 -25.32
C PRO A 118 -9.61 9.41 -25.09
N ASN A 119 -9.34 10.73 -25.13
CA ASN A 119 -8.01 11.28 -24.91
C ASN A 119 -7.52 11.18 -23.46
N TRP A 120 -8.40 10.90 -22.50
CA TRP A 120 -8.06 10.78 -21.07
C TRP A 120 -7.83 9.33 -20.64
N THR A 121 -8.02 8.37 -21.53
CA THR A 121 -7.88 6.94 -21.24
C THR A 121 -6.71 6.33 -22.00
N GLY A 122 -6.04 5.36 -21.37
CA GLY A 122 -5.08 4.48 -22.01
C GLY A 122 -5.68 3.19 -22.55
N ASN A 123 -7.03 3.06 -22.53
CA ASN A 123 -7.78 1.86 -22.93
C ASN A 123 -7.23 0.57 -22.30
N GLY A 124 -7.05 0.61 -20.97
CA GLY A 124 -6.50 -0.51 -20.20
C GLY A 124 -4.97 -0.56 -20.13
N LYS A 125 -4.26 0.35 -20.80
CA LYS A 125 -2.80 0.46 -20.70
C LYS A 125 -2.40 1.67 -19.85
N LEU A 126 -1.70 1.41 -18.74
CA LEU A 126 -1.21 2.45 -17.84
C LEU A 126 0.04 3.17 -18.39
N MET A 127 0.90 2.45 -19.11
CA MET A 127 2.13 2.99 -19.70
C MET A 127 2.03 3.09 -21.22
N LYS A 128 2.39 4.26 -21.77
CA LYS A 128 2.60 4.47 -23.21
C LYS A 128 4.00 3.95 -23.59
N SER A 129 4.16 2.67 -23.94
CA SER A 129 5.23 2.13 -24.83
C SER A 129 5.29 0.59 -24.83
N ASP A 130 5.41 0.09 -26.07
CA ASP A 130 5.85 -1.19 -26.65
C ASP A 130 5.43 -2.52 -26.00
N SER A 131 4.57 -3.19 -26.76
CA SER A 131 3.91 -4.47 -26.61
C SER A 131 4.83 -5.70 -26.56
N GLY A 132 5.93 -5.67 -25.82
CA GLY A 132 6.91 -6.77 -25.82
C GLY A 132 7.25 -7.46 -24.49
N ASP A 133 7.26 -6.74 -23.36
CA ASP A 133 8.21 -7.12 -22.28
C ASP A 133 7.59 -7.47 -20.91
N LEU A 134 6.30 -7.76 -20.83
CA LEU A 134 5.62 -8.08 -19.56
C LEU A 134 4.97 -9.46 -19.53
N GLU A 135 5.55 -10.45 -20.21
CA GLU A 135 5.21 -11.83 -19.93
C GLU A 135 5.92 -12.29 -18.65
N GLU A 136 5.20 -12.29 -17.53
CA GLU A 136 5.60 -13.08 -16.38
C GLU A 136 5.50 -14.56 -16.75
N LYS A 137 6.66 -15.21 -16.91
CA LYS A 137 6.75 -16.67 -17.04
C LYS A 137 6.11 -17.32 -15.83
N THR A 138 4.86 -17.73 -15.99
CA THR A 138 4.07 -18.39 -14.96
C THR A 138 4.14 -19.90 -15.17
N GLU A 139 5.30 -20.49 -14.90
CA GLU A 139 5.38 -21.92 -14.63
C GLU A 139 6.04 -22.11 -13.27
N ASN A 140 5.25 -22.00 -12.21
CA ASN A 140 5.65 -22.51 -10.90
C ASN A 140 4.76 -23.71 -10.58
N LYS A 141 5.34 -24.91 -10.68
CA LYS A 141 4.75 -26.08 -10.03
C LYS A 141 4.79 -25.81 -8.53
N LEU A 142 3.64 -25.90 -7.87
CA LEU A 142 3.52 -25.74 -6.43
C LEU A 142 4.38 -26.80 -5.73
N ASP A 143 5.52 -26.38 -5.19
CA ASP A 143 6.42 -27.20 -4.39
C ASP A 143 6.37 -26.74 -2.93
N LEU A 144 6.08 -27.66 -2.01
CA LEU A 144 6.10 -27.41 -0.58
C LEU A 144 7.47 -26.89 -0.11
N LYS A 145 8.57 -27.30 -0.75
CA LYS A 145 9.91 -26.77 -0.44
C LYS A 145 10.03 -25.28 -0.80
N MET A 146 9.51 -24.87 -1.95
CA MET A 146 9.49 -23.46 -2.37
C MET A 146 8.64 -22.61 -1.44
N LEU A 147 7.49 -23.13 -0.99
CA LEU A 147 6.64 -22.48 0.01
C LEU A 147 7.39 -22.31 1.34
N GLY A 148 8.08 -23.36 1.81
CA GLY A 148 8.90 -23.32 3.02
C GLY A 148 10.03 -22.29 2.94
N MET A 149 10.74 -22.22 1.81
CA MET A 149 11.77 -21.20 1.59
C MET A 149 11.20 -19.78 1.59
N GLY A 150 10.03 -19.57 0.97
CA GLY A 150 9.35 -18.28 1.00
C GLY A 150 8.95 -17.85 2.41
N LEU A 151 8.48 -18.78 3.24
CA LEU A 151 8.17 -18.53 4.64
C LEU A 151 9.42 -18.15 5.45
N LEU A 152 10.51 -18.90 5.29
CA LEU A 152 11.78 -18.60 5.96
C LEU A 152 12.31 -17.21 5.56
N LEU A 153 12.30 -16.89 4.27
CA LEU A 153 12.67 -15.55 3.77
C LEU A 153 11.84 -14.45 4.43
N ALA A 154 10.53 -14.62 4.52
CA ALA A 154 9.65 -13.65 5.17
C ALA A 154 10.00 -13.45 6.64
N MET A 155 10.29 -14.53 7.36
CA MET A 155 10.72 -14.47 8.77
C MET A 155 12.08 -13.78 8.92
N THR A 156 13.04 -14.06 8.04
CA THR A 156 14.35 -13.42 8.04
C THR A 156 14.24 -11.90 7.82
N PHE A 157 13.50 -11.45 6.80
CA PHE A 157 13.32 -10.02 6.55
C PHE A 157 12.55 -9.31 7.67
N PHE A 158 11.58 -9.98 8.28
CA PHE A 158 10.88 -9.42 9.43
C PHE A 158 11.80 -9.28 10.65
N THR A 159 12.61 -10.31 10.92
CA THR A 159 13.60 -10.28 12.01
C THR A 159 14.63 -9.18 11.76
N PHE A 160 15.12 -9.05 10.53
CA PHE A 160 15.98 -7.95 10.13
C PHE A 160 15.31 -6.59 10.35
N GLY A 161 14.08 -6.40 9.89
CA GLY A 161 13.34 -5.14 10.05
C GLY A 161 13.11 -4.77 11.52
N THR A 162 12.83 -5.75 12.40
CA THR A 162 12.69 -5.51 13.84
C THR A 162 14.02 -5.19 14.52
N MET A 163 15.12 -5.80 14.08
CA MET A 163 16.47 -5.52 14.60
C MET A 163 16.90 -4.09 14.26
N VAL A 164 16.71 -3.67 13.02
CA VAL A 164 16.99 -2.30 12.58
C VAL A 164 16.03 -1.29 13.23
N GLY A 165 14.75 -1.65 13.37
CA GLY A 165 13.77 -0.81 14.07
C GLY A 165 14.12 -0.56 15.55
N LYS A 166 14.83 -1.48 16.21
CA LYS A 166 15.35 -1.25 17.57
C LYS A 166 16.53 -0.27 17.60
N LEU A 167 17.33 -0.23 16.53
CA LEU A 167 18.47 0.69 16.40
C LEU A 167 18.02 2.11 15.98
N ILE A 168 16.97 2.20 15.16
CA ILE A 168 16.37 3.47 14.70
C ILE A 168 14.87 3.44 15.03
N PRO A 169 14.48 3.82 16.27
CA PRO A 169 13.10 3.72 16.76
C PRO A 169 12.10 4.63 16.03
N SER A 170 12.58 5.64 15.30
CA SER A 170 11.74 6.60 14.57
C SER A 170 10.95 5.97 13.42
N ILE A 171 11.37 4.79 12.94
CA ILE A 171 10.76 4.10 11.79
C ILE A 171 10.34 2.69 12.21
N HIS A 172 9.07 2.37 11.99
CA HIS A 172 8.50 1.08 12.36
C HIS A 172 9.16 -0.08 11.59
N ALA A 173 9.25 -1.26 12.23
CA ALA A 173 9.91 -2.45 11.69
C ALA A 173 9.41 -2.89 10.30
N TYR A 174 8.13 -2.68 10.00
CA TYR A 174 7.56 -2.98 8.68
C TYR A 174 8.14 -2.12 7.55
N ALA A 175 8.49 -0.86 7.81
CA ALA A 175 9.10 -0.01 6.80
C ALA A 175 10.53 -0.46 6.47
N TRP A 176 11.32 -0.81 7.49
CA TRP A 176 12.65 -1.41 7.31
C TRP A 176 12.59 -2.73 6.55
N MET A 177 11.58 -3.55 6.83
CA MET A 177 11.33 -4.77 6.10
C MET A 177 11.06 -4.51 4.61
N ILE A 178 10.19 -3.55 4.27
CA ILE A 178 9.88 -3.18 2.88
C ILE A 178 11.15 -2.75 2.14
N ILE A 179 11.96 -1.88 2.76
CA ILE A 179 13.22 -1.39 2.19
C ILE A 179 14.19 -2.56 1.99
N GLY A 180 14.34 -3.44 2.99
CA GLY A 180 15.24 -4.59 2.93
C GLY A 180 14.87 -5.58 1.82
N VAL A 181 13.57 -5.92 1.69
CA VAL A 181 13.11 -6.82 0.62
C VAL A 181 13.28 -6.18 -0.76
N ALA A 182 12.97 -4.89 -0.90
CA ALA A 182 13.16 -4.18 -2.15
C ALA A 182 14.63 -4.12 -2.56
N ALA A 183 15.53 -3.82 -1.62
CA ALA A 183 16.97 -3.78 -1.85
C ALA A 183 17.55 -5.15 -2.23
N ALA A 184 17.09 -6.24 -1.59
CA ALA A 184 17.55 -7.59 -1.91
C ALA A 184 17.13 -8.08 -3.30
N LYS A 185 16.12 -7.44 -3.90
CA LYS A 185 15.61 -7.79 -5.21
C LYS A 185 16.21 -6.97 -6.35
N ILE A 186 16.50 -5.70 -6.08
CA ILE A 186 17.14 -4.78 -7.04
C ILE A 186 18.57 -5.23 -7.28
#